data_AF-A0A0P1AQ53-F1
#
_entry.id   AF-A0A0P1AQ53-F1
#
_cell.length_a   1.000
_cell.length_b   1.000
_cell.length_c   1.000
_cell.angle_alpha   90.00
_cell.angle_beta   90.00
_cell.angle_gamma   90.00
#
_symmetry.space_group_name_H-M   'P 1'
#
loop_
_entity.id
_entity.type
_entity.pdbx_description
1 polymer ?
#
loop_
_entity_poly.entity_id
_entity_poly.type
_entity_poly.pdbx_seq_one_letter_code
_entity_poly.pdbx_strand_id
1 'polypeptide(L)'
;MVLLTWEECGCLLKQLQTAAYAVYNEVRQDSLSDRKLRLRSLLLRILACLREFRQTINITFLQGGSENTFQPELCRSEGEFDKHQLERIRKLLAATKIHTQSTIPTMKHIQQNCSKNYQDELAAVAQVNEVLARHNLPLVDNKNKKSLQVLVTKLRQKEQQLVFHQGLSKAQQHFSGSNSLYSVDNFAYGSTPFTTWLNVFTQQAVLDKLASGQVNLTVFGASIGSLVFFAGLVFGLRSVGVEILEFLHDVAEQFRLNLQISKEKCCFKCADMVTVSVHDVSILLLTSQCWDEALYAQVQTKLELELQSGTLVIDYKNALQKSPHFRLVREVHNQRVSWNSSQSFFIFERK
;
A
#
# COMPACT_ATOMS: atom_id res chain seq x y z
N MET A 1 22.98 11.11 23.55
CA MET A 1 22.68 10.09 22.54
C MET A 1 21.26 10.33 22.05
N VAL A 2 20.97 10.27 20.75
CA VAL A 2 19.64 10.66 20.21
C VAL A 2 18.90 9.39 19.80
N LEU A 3 17.89 9.01 20.58
CA LEU A 3 16.95 7.97 20.17
C LEU A 3 16.06 8.55 19.07
N LEU A 4 16.14 7.99 17.87
CA LEU A 4 15.22 8.34 16.79
C LEU A 4 13.85 7.74 17.10
N THR A 5 12.81 8.55 16.95
CA THR A 5 11.43 8.08 16.91
C THR A 5 11.19 7.22 15.66
N TRP A 6 10.14 6.40 15.69
CA TRP A 6 9.73 5.62 14.51
C TRP A 6 9.43 6.50 13.29
N GLU A 7 8.81 7.66 13.51
CA GLU A 7 8.52 8.62 12.45
C GLU A 7 9.81 9.14 11.81
N GLU A 8 10.82 9.45 12.63
CA GLU A 8 12.13 9.86 12.16
C GLU A 8 12.85 8.73 11.40
N CYS A 9 12.76 7.50 11.89
CA CYS A 9 13.27 6.31 11.19
C CYS A 9 12.59 6.10 9.83
N GLY A 10 11.26 6.26 9.76
CA GLY A 10 10.50 6.20 8.51
C GLY A 10 10.90 7.30 7.52
N CYS A 11 11.14 8.52 8.01
CA CYS A 11 11.64 9.61 7.19
C CYS A 11 13.04 9.30 6.64
N LEU A 12 13.96 8.82 7.47
CA LEU A 12 15.31 8.45 7.05
C LEU A 12 15.30 7.32 6.02
N LEU A 13 14.46 6.30 6.21
CA LEU A 13 14.27 5.23 5.24
C LEU A 13 13.83 5.79 3.88
N LYS A 14 12.85 6.69 3.87
CA LYS A 14 12.35 7.34 2.65
C LYS A 14 13.41 8.21 1.97
N GLN A 15 14.25 8.91 2.74
CA GLN A 15 15.39 9.66 2.19
C GLN A 15 16.40 8.73 1.50
N LEU A 16 16.77 7.62 2.14
CA LEU A 16 17.70 6.64 1.58
C LEU A 16 17.13 5.95 0.34
N GLN A 17 15.83 5.61 0.32
CA GLN A 17 15.16 5.07 -0.86
C GLN A 17 15.13 6.07 -2.03
N THR A 18 14.82 7.34 -1.74
CA THR A 18 14.84 8.42 -2.75
C THR A 18 16.24 8.59 -3.33
N ALA A 19 17.27 8.54 -2.47
CA ALA A 19 18.67 8.61 -2.89
C ALA A 19 19.06 7.42 -3.79
N ALA A 20 18.69 6.19 -3.41
CA ALA A 20 18.96 5.00 -4.21
C ALA A 20 18.31 5.09 -5.60
N TYR A 21 17.05 5.52 -5.66
CA TYR A 21 16.31 5.67 -6.92
C TYR A 21 16.94 6.73 -7.83
N ALA A 22 17.32 7.89 -7.28
CA ALA A 22 17.99 8.95 -8.02
C ALA A 22 19.31 8.45 -8.65
N VAL A 23 20.16 7.77 -7.87
CA VAL A 23 21.43 7.23 -8.37
C VAL A 23 21.19 6.15 -9.42
N TYR A 24 20.21 5.26 -9.22
CA TYR A 24 19.87 4.21 -10.18
C TYR A 24 19.47 4.78 -11.54
N ASN A 25 18.62 5.81 -11.57
CA ASN A 25 18.19 6.45 -12.80
C ASN A 25 19.37 7.08 -13.56
N GLU A 26 20.26 7.79 -12.86
CA GLU A 26 21.47 8.35 -13.46
C GLU A 26 22.39 7.26 -14.03
N VAL A 27 22.62 6.15 -13.30
CA VAL A 27 23.42 5.01 -13.80
C VAL A 27 22.83 4.42 -15.09
N ARG A 28 21.50 4.41 -15.20
CA ARG A 28 20.79 3.88 -16.37
C ARG A 28 20.95 4.78 -17.58
N GLN A 29 20.98 6.10 -17.37
CA GLN A 29 21.05 7.10 -18.44
C GLN A 29 22.49 7.42 -18.84
N ASP A 30 23.48 7.23 -17.96
CA ASP A 30 24.87 7.61 -18.21
C ASP A 30 25.62 6.56 -19.07
N SER A 31 26.24 7.04 -20.15
CA SER A 31 27.07 6.27 -21.08
C SER A 31 28.57 6.36 -20.78
N LEU A 32 29.02 7.27 -19.89
CA LEU A 32 30.43 7.48 -19.56
C LEU A 32 30.93 6.52 -18.48
N SER A 33 32.07 5.84 -18.71
CA SER A 33 32.58 4.76 -17.84
C SER A 33 32.84 5.21 -16.39
N ASP A 34 33.54 6.33 -16.20
CA ASP A 34 34.09 6.67 -14.88
C ASP A 34 33.04 7.28 -13.94
N ARG A 35 32.14 8.12 -14.47
CA ARG A 35 31.01 8.65 -13.69
C ARG A 35 30.05 7.52 -13.32
N LYS A 36 29.76 6.61 -14.27
CA LYS A 36 28.93 5.44 -14.04
C LYS A 36 29.50 4.49 -12.98
N LEU A 37 30.82 4.27 -12.97
CA LEU A 37 31.48 3.47 -11.92
C LEU A 37 31.35 4.11 -10.54
N ARG A 38 31.54 5.43 -10.43
CA ARG A 38 31.34 6.17 -9.17
C ARG A 38 29.89 6.10 -8.69
N LEU A 39 28.93 6.28 -9.58
CA LEU A 39 27.50 6.18 -9.25
C LEU A 39 27.11 4.75 -8.83
N ARG A 40 27.64 3.71 -9.48
CA ARG A 40 27.44 2.31 -9.07
C ARG A 40 27.98 2.04 -7.66
N SER A 41 29.19 2.51 -7.36
CA SER A 41 29.77 2.40 -6.02
C SER A 41 28.90 3.11 -4.97
N LEU A 42 28.42 4.32 -5.28
CA LEU A 42 27.52 5.07 -4.41
C LEU A 42 26.20 4.32 -4.18
N LEU A 43 25.59 3.76 -5.23
CA LEU A 43 24.36 2.97 -5.13
C LEU A 43 24.54 1.77 -4.19
N LEU A 44 25.63 1.01 -4.36
CA LEU A 44 25.93 -0.13 -3.49
C LEU A 44 26.06 0.28 -2.02
N ARG A 45 26.70 1.42 -1.74
CA ARG A 45 26.81 1.96 -0.36
C ARG A 45 25.46 2.36 0.22
N ILE A 46 24.60 2.98 -0.58
CA ILE A 46 23.23 3.33 -0.16
C ILE A 46 22.43 2.05 0.13
N LEU A 47 22.49 1.06 -0.75
CA LEU A 47 21.79 -0.22 -0.59
C LEU A 47 22.28 -1.02 0.63
N ALA A 48 23.60 -1.04 0.88
CA ALA A 48 24.16 -1.63 2.09
C ALA A 48 23.66 -0.90 3.34
N CYS A 49 23.68 0.44 3.33
CA CYS A 49 23.16 1.24 4.44
C CYS A 49 21.65 1.02 4.66
N LEU A 50 20.85 0.88 3.59
CA LEU A 50 19.43 0.52 3.68
C LEU A 50 19.21 -0.84 4.32
N ARG A 51 20.02 -1.83 3.96
CA ARG A 51 19.94 -3.19 4.52
C ARG A 51 20.29 -3.18 6.01
N GLU A 52 21.40 -2.54 6.38
CA GLU A 52 21.81 -2.39 7.78
C GLU A 52 20.75 -1.62 8.58
N PHE A 53 20.27 -0.49 8.05
CA PHE A 53 19.23 0.31 8.70
C PHE A 53 17.96 -0.50 8.97
N ARG A 54 17.51 -1.29 7.98
CA ARG A 54 16.37 -2.21 8.15
C ARG A 54 16.65 -3.30 9.18
N GLN A 55 17.84 -3.89 9.19
CA GLN A 55 18.23 -4.90 10.18
C GLN A 55 18.27 -4.33 11.60
N THR A 56 18.89 -3.16 11.80
CA THR A 56 18.94 -2.48 13.10
C THR A 56 17.55 -2.11 13.59
N ILE A 57 16.69 -1.58 12.71
CA ILE A 57 15.29 -1.34 13.02
C ILE A 57 14.60 -2.65 13.42
N ASN A 58 14.80 -3.71 12.65
CA ASN A 58 14.18 -5.00 12.93
C ASN A 58 14.63 -5.56 14.29
N ILE A 59 15.91 -5.50 14.63
CA ILE A 59 16.43 -6.00 15.93
C ILE A 59 15.91 -5.14 17.09
N THR A 60 16.13 -3.82 17.00
CA THR A 60 15.77 -2.85 18.05
C THR A 60 14.29 -2.90 18.38
N PHE A 61 13.45 -3.04 17.34
CA PHE A 61 12.02 -2.91 17.51
C PHE A 61 11.31 -4.27 17.56
N LEU A 62 11.72 -5.33 16.86
CA LEU A 62 11.01 -6.62 16.90
C LEU A 62 11.31 -7.46 18.16
N GLN A 63 12.47 -7.27 18.80
CA GLN A 63 12.89 -8.07 19.97
C GLN A 63 12.52 -7.44 21.31
N GLY A 64 12.27 -6.13 21.38
CA GLY A 64 11.88 -5.42 22.62
C GLY A 64 10.44 -5.65 23.10
N GLY A 65 9.73 -6.65 22.56
CA GLY A 65 8.32 -6.91 22.83
C GLY A 65 8.01 -8.34 23.30
N SER A 66 9.01 -9.14 23.68
CA SER A 66 8.71 -10.40 24.37
C SER A 66 8.14 -10.08 25.75
N GLU A 67 6.88 -10.46 25.98
CA GLU A 67 6.31 -10.48 27.32
C GLU A 67 7.25 -11.25 28.26
N ASN A 68 7.55 -10.59 29.37
CA ASN A 68 8.42 -11.04 30.45
C ASN A 68 8.10 -12.48 30.91
N THR A 69 9.11 -13.34 30.86
CA THR A 69 9.38 -14.33 31.93
C THR A 69 10.88 -14.69 31.90
N PHE A 70 11.61 -14.30 32.97
CA PHE A 70 12.97 -14.73 33.38
C PHE A 70 14.14 -14.35 32.41
N GLN A 71 15.28 -13.77 32.79
CA GLN A 71 16.01 -13.50 34.02
C GLN A 71 16.86 -12.21 33.81
N PRO A 72 17.19 -11.44 34.85
CA PRO A 72 18.01 -10.25 34.75
C PRO A 72 19.47 -10.59 35.01
N GLU A 73 20.27 -10.84 33.97
CA GLU A 73 21.72 -10.59 33.93
C GLU A 73 22.27 -11.05 32.57
N LEU A 74 23.04 -10.17 31.91
CA LEU A 74 23.61 -10.27 30.56
C LEU A 74 22.68 -10.01 29.36
N CYS A 75 22.34 -8.74 29.13
CA CYS A 75 22.24 -8.19 27.77
C CYS A 75 22.48 -6.66 27.77
N ARG A 76 23.76 -6.25 27.86
CA ARG A 76 24.16 -4.90 27.43
C ARG A 76 24.38 -4.92 25.91
N SER A 77 23.32 -4.65 25.16
CA SER A 77 23.32 -3.93 23.87
C SER A 77 21.90 -3.95 23.29
N GLU A 78 20.96 -3.32 23.99
CA GLU A 78 19.67 -2.98 23.41
C GLU A 78 19.91 -2.00 22.24
N GLY A 79 19.19 -2.18 21.14
CA GLY A 79 19.48 -1.57 19.84
C GLY A 79 19.47 -0.03 19.82
N GLU A 80 20.61 0.58 20.08
CA GLU A 80 20.78 2.03 19.99
C GLU A 80 21.29 2.42 18.59
N PHE A 81 20.59 3.36 17.95
CA PHE A 81 21.06 3.94 16.69
C PHE A 81 22.21 4.92 16.97
N ASP A 82 23.45 4.47 16.78
CA ASP A 82 24.62 5.28 17.13
C ASP A 82 24.76 6.54 16.24
N LYS A 83 25.23 7.64 16.86
CA LYS A 83 25.57 8.92 16.22
C LYS A 83 26.47 8.73 14.99
N HIS A 84 27.35 7.75 15.01
CA HIS A 84 28.21 7.41 13.88
C HIS A 84 27.40 6.91 12.66
N GLN A 85 26.37 6.09 12.85
CA GLN A 85 25.52 5.59 11.76
C GLN A 85 24.70 6.72 11.15
N LEU A 86 24.13 7.61 11.98
CA LEU A 86 23.44 8.81 11.51
C LEU A 86 24.34 9.72 10.67
N GLU A 87 25.58 9.92 11.11
CA GLU A 87 26.55 10.72 10.37
C GLU A 87 26.95 10.06 9.05
N ARG A 88 27.08 8.74 9.02
CA ARG A 88 27.29 7.97 7.79
C ARG A 88 26.14 8.17 6.80
N ILE A 89 24.89 8.12 7.27
CA ILE A 89 23.70 8.38 6.44
C ILE A 89 23.73 9.80 5.89
N ARG A 90 23.98 10.82 6.73
CA ARG A 90 24.07 12.22 6.28
C ARG A 90 25.12 12.40 5.18
N LYS A 91 26.30 11.80 5.34
CA LYS A 91 27.36 11.82 4.32
C LYS A 91 26.93 11.17 3.00
N LEU A 92 26.21 10.04 3.06
CA LEU A 92 25.68 9.38 1.85
C LEU A 92 24.62 10.24 1.13
N LEU A 93 23.70 10.85 1.88
CA LEU A 93 22.67 11.74 1.31
C LEU A 93 23.30 12.98 0.68
N ALA A 94 24.31 13.59 1.33
CA ALA A 94 25.05 14.73 0.79
C ALA A 94 25.82 14.35 -0.50
N ALA A 95 26.52 13.22 -0.50
CA ALA A 95 27.23 12.72 -1.68
C ALA A 95 26.26 12.44 -2.85
N THR A 96 25.08 11.90 -2.56
CA THR A 96 24.03 11.67 -3.58
C THR A 96 23.62 12.97 -4.23
N LYS A 97 23.28 13.98 -3.42
CA LYS A 97 22.88 15.31 -3.92
C LYS A 97 23.95 15.93 -4.84
N ILE A 98 25.23 15.76 -4.51
CA ILE A 98 26.34 16.26 -5.33
C ILE A 98 26.43 15.52 -6.68
N HIS A 99 26.31 14.18 -6.67
CA HIS A 99 26.56 13.36 -7.87
C HIS A 99 25.38 13.24 -8.84
N THR A 100 24.15 13.30 -8.33
CA THR A 100 22.93 13.17 -9.15
C THR A 100 22.25 14.51 -9.38
N GLN A 101 22.70 15.58 -8.71
CA GLN A 101 22.02 16.89 -8.67
C GLN A 101 20.54 16.79 -8.22
N SER A 102 20.12 15.65 -7.69
CA SER A 102 18.73 15.40 -7.33
C SER A 102 18.42 15.96 -5.95
N THR A 103 17.22 16.52 -5.80
CA THR A 103 16.75 16.98 -4.50
C THR A 103 16.30 15.79 -3.66
N ILE A 104 17.06 15.47 -2.61
CA ILE A 104 16.61 14.52 -1.59
C ILE A 104 15.81 15.31 -0.54
N PRO A 105 14.54 14.95 -0.27
CA PRO A 105 13.70 15.68 0.67
C PRO A 105 14.27 15.57 2.09
N THR A 106 14.11 16.61 2.91
CA THR A 106 14.48 16.56 4.33
C THR A 106 13.42 15.79 5.14
N MET A 107 13.75 15.34 6.35
CA MET A 107 12.77 14.73 7.25
C MET A 107 11.58 15.67 7.50
N LYS A 108 11.85 16.95 7.82
CA LYS A 108 10.81 17.98 7.96
C LYS A 108 9.90 18.07 6.73
N HIS A 109 10.48 18.04 5.52
CA HIS A 109 9.70 18.07 4.29
C HIS A 109 8.85 16.80 4.11
N ILE A 110 9.38 15.63 4.45
CA ILE A 110 8.62 14.37 4.42
C ILE A 110 7.45 14.42 5.40
N GLN A 111 7.66 14.89 6.63
CA GLN A 111 6.62 15.03 7.65
C GLN A 111 5.53 16.01 7.18
N GLN A 112 5.93 17.20 6.70
CA GLN A 112 5.01 18.19 6.15
C GLN A 112 4.18 17.62 4.99
N ASN A 113 4.81 16.87 4.08
CA ASN A 113 4.11 16.19 3.01
C ASN A 113 3.13 15.17 3.57
N CYS A 114 3.53 14.30 4.50
CA CYS A 114 2.63 13.33 5.14
C CYS A 114 1.42 14.02 5.79
N SER A 115 1.63 15.11 6.53
CA SER A 115 0.54 15.89 7.14
C SER A 115 -0.37 16.51 6.08
N LYS A 116 0.19 17.15 5.04
CA LYS A 116 -0.60 17.72 3.94
C LYS A 116 -1.45 16.65 3.26
N ASN A 117 -0.84 15.51 2.95
CA ASN A 117 -1.50 14.39 2.30
C ASN A 117 -2.69 13.86 3.10
N TYR A 118 -2.53 13.76 4.42
CA TYR A 118 -3.63 13.38 5.31
C TYR A 118 -4.76 14.42 5.32
N GLN A 119 -4.41 15.71 5.36
CA GLN A 119 -5.41 16.79 5.28
C GLN A 119 -6.16 16.79 3.93
N ASP A 120 -5.46 16.54 2.83
CA ASP A 120 -6.08 16.44 1.49
C ASP A 120 -7.12 15.30 1.45
N GLU A 121 -6.85 14.15 2.09
CA GLU A 121 -7.82 13.06 2.20
C GLU A 121 -9.04 13.45 3.03
N LEU A 122 -8.86 14.14 4.15
CA LEU A 122 -9.98 14.62 4.98
C LEU A 122 -10.84 15.66 4.24
N ALA A 123 -10.20 16.57 3.50
CA ALA A 123 -10.88 17.55 2.67
C ALA A 123 -11.73 16.85 1.59
N ALA A 124 -11.20 15.80 0.97
CA ALA A 124 -11.94 15.01 0.00
C ALA A 124 -13.13 14.26 0.61
N VAL A 125 -13.01 13.76 1.85
CA VAL A 125 -14.17 13.20 2.58
C VAL A 125 -15.23 14.28 2.81
N ALA A 126 -14.83 15.50 3.18
CA ALA A 126 -15.78 16.61 3.38
C ALA A 126 -16.52 16.97 2.07
N GLN A 127 -15.81 16.97 0.95
CA GLN A 127 -16.31 17.31 -0.39
C GLN A 127 -16.97 16.14 -1.13
N VAL A 128 -17.05 14.94 -0.53
CA VAL A 128 -17.51 13.73 -1.25
C VAL A 128 -18.87 13.91 -1.92
N ASN A 129 -19.82 14.59 -1.28
CA ASN A 129 -21.15 14.81 -1.86
C ASN A 129 -21.13 15.77 -3.05
N GLU A 130 -20.21 16.73 -3.10
CA GLU A 130 -20.06 17.61 -4.27
C GLU A 130 -19.56 16.81 -5.47
N VAL A 131 -18.62 15.89 -5.24
CA VAL A 131 -18.12 14.98 -6.29
C VAL A 131 -19.25 14.07 -6.77
N LEU A 132 -19.97 13.43 -5.85
CA LEU A 132 -21.09 12.53 -6.20
C LEU A 132 -22.22 13.26 -6.94
N ALA A 133 -22.56 14.49 -6.52
CA ALA A 133 -23.57 15.30 -7.18
C ALA A 133 -23.23 15.62 -8.64
N ARG A 134 -21.94 15.89 -8.95
CA ARG A 134 -21.49 16.13 -10.35
C ARG A 134 -21.69 14.91 -11.26
N HIS A 135 -21.81 13.73 -10.68
CA HIS A 135 -22.04 12.47 -11.39
C HIS A 135 -23.48 11.96 -11.25
N ASN A 136 -24.41 12.76 -10.70
CA ASN A 136 -25.79 12.36 -10.43
C ASN A 136 -25.92 11.10 -9.54
N LEU A 137 -24.98 10.92 -8.61
CA LEU A 137 -24.97 9.77 -7.70
C LEU A 137 -25.67 10.10 -6.38
N PRO A 138 -26.22 9.09 -5.68
CA PRO A 138 -26.78 9.26 -4.34
C PRO A 138 -25.75 9.87 -3.40
N LEU A 139 -26.20 10.83 -2.59
CA LEU A 139 -25.35 11.51 -1.63
C LEU A 139 -25.01 10.59 -0.44
N VAL A 140 -23.80 10.71 0.09
CA VAL A 140 -23.42 10.05 1.34
C VAL A 140 -24.13 10.73 2.51
N ASP A 141 -24.83 9.93 3.31
CA ASP A 141 -25.49 10.41 4.52
C ASP A 141 -24.47 10.88 5.59
N ASN A 142 -24.93 11.69 6.55
CA ASN A 142 -24.08 12.27 7.58
C ASN A 142 -23.41 11.22 8.48
N LYS A 143 -24.05 10.06 8.71
CA LYS A 143 -23.48 8.99 9.52
C LYS A 143 -22.28 8.36 8.79
N ASN A 144 -22.46 7.98 7.52
CA ASN A 144 -21.40 7.40 6.70
C ASN A 144 -20.26 8.39 6.44
N LYS A 145 -20.53 9.69 6.27
CA LYS A 145 -19.47 10.72 6.19
C LYS A 145 -18.62 10.79 7.45
N LYS A 146 -19.27 10.80 8.63
CA LYS A 146 -18.54 10.77 9.91
C LYS A 146 -17.72 9.48 10.04
N SER A 147 -18.29 8.33 9.66
CA SER A 147 -17.56 7.06 9.64
C SER A 147 -16.36 7.08 8.69
N LEU A 148 -16.48 7.68 7.50
CA LEU A 148 -15.36 7.87 6.57
C LEU A 148 -14.25 8.73 7.17
N GLN A 149 -14.60 9.84 7.82
CA GLN A 149 -13.61 10.73 8.45
C GLN A 149 -12.85 10.01 9.59
N VAL A 150 -13.58 9.28 10.44
CA VAL A 150 -12.99 8.48 11.52
C VAL A 150 -12.12 7.36 10.94
N LEU A 151 -12.60 6.67 9.91
CA LEU A 151 -11.88 5.61 9.23
C LEU A 151 -10.55 6.13 8.67
N VAL A 152 -10.57 7.16 7.83
CA VAL A 152 -9.35 7.73 7.22
C VAL A 152 -8.35 8.14 8.30
N THR A 153 -8.83 8.80 9.37
CA THR A 153 -7.97 9.18 10.50
C THR A 153 -7.32 7.97 11.15
N LYS A 154 -8.11 6.96 11.52
CA LYS A 154 -7.57 5.80 12.23
C LYS A 154 -6.70 4.90 11.34
N LEU A 155 -6.99 4.78 10.05
CA LEU A 155 -6.13 4.08 9.08
C LEU A 155 -4.74 4.72 9.05
N ARG A 156 -4.68 6.04 8.88
CA ARG A 156 -3.40 6.78 8.79
C ARG A 156 -2.64 6.74 10.12
N GLN A 157 -3.33 6.82 11.25
CA GLN A 157 -2.71 6.63 12.56
C GLN A 157 -2.16 5.20 12.72
N LYS A 158 -2.92 4.17 12.34
CA LYS A 158 -2.49 2.76 12.43
C LYS A 158 -1.23 2.52 11.60
N GLU A 159 -1.18 3.06 10.38
CA GLU A 159 -0.02 2.99 9.49
C GLU A 159 1.22 3.72 10.04
N GLN A 160 1.08 4.58 11.04
CA GLN A 160 2.20 5.22 11.72
C GLN A 160 2.65 4.46 12.97
N GLN A 161 1.89 3.46 13.43
CA GLN A 161 2.20 2.72 14.64
C GLN A 161 3.31 1.69 14.38
N LEU A 162 4.34 1.72 15.23
CA LEU A 162 5.42 0.75 15.16
C LEU A 162 4.91 -0.70 15.30
N VAL A 163 4.01 -0.95 16.25
CA VAL A 163 3.42 -2.28 16.49
C VAL A 163 2.71 -2.83 15.25
N PHE A 164 2.17 -1.96 14.39
CA PHE A 164 1.55 -2.37 13.14
C PHE A 164 2.59 -2.91 12.16
N HIS A 165 3.68 -2.17 11.95
CA HIS A 165 4.77 -2.60 11.05
C HIS A 165 5.48 -3.86 11.55
N GLN A 166 5.61 -4.01 12.86
CA GLN A 166 6.16 -5.23 13.47
C GLN A 166 5.27 -6.44 13.20
N GLY A 167 3.97 -6.33 13.47
CA GLY A 167 3.00 -7.40 13.21
C GLY A 167 2.97 -7.78 11.73
N LEU A 168 2.99 -6.79 10.84
CA LEU A 168 3.06 -7.00 9.40
C LEU A 168 4.34 -7.74 9.00
N SER A 169 5.52 -7.29 9.46
CA SER A 169 6.79 -7.94 9.12
C SER A 169 6.85 -9.39 9.61
N LYS A 170 6.31 -9.68 10.81
CA LYS A 170 6.24 -11.04 11.34
C LYS A 170 5.31 -11.92 10.49
N ALA A 171 4.13 -11.39 10.13
CA ALA A 171 3.18 -12.10 9.27
C ALA A 171 3.79 -12.41 7.89
N GLN A 172 4.45 -11.43 7.28
CA GLN A 172 5.15 -11.61 5.99
C GLN A 172 6.22 -12.71 6.07
N GLN A 173 7.08 -12.68 7.10
CA GLN A 173 8.14 -13.68 7.30
C GLN A 173 7.57 -15.09 7.50
N HIS A 174 6.48 -15.21 8.26
CA HIS A 174 5.81 -16.48 8.48
C HIS A 174 5.26 -17.06 7.17
N PHE A 175 4.60 -16.23 6.36
CA PHE A 175 3.99 -16.66 5.10
C PHE A 175 4.99 -16.79 3.94
N SER A 176 6.15 -16.14 3.97
CA SER A 176 7.17 -16.19 2.91
C SER A 176 8.37 -17.08 3.26
N GLY A 177 8.20 -18.04 4.17
CA GLY A 177 9.27 -18.97 4.58
C GLY A 177 9.75 -19.90 3.45
N SER A 178 10.79 -20.69 3.70
CA SER A 178 11.49 -21.52 2.69
C SER A 178 10.60 -22.52 1.93
N ASN A 179 9.41 -22.84 2.45
CA ASN A 179 8.46 -23.76 1.84
C ASN A 179 7.22 -23.05 1.26
N SER A 180 7.23 -21.71 1.20
CA SER A 180 6.11 -20.94 0.67
C SER A 180 6.07 -20.95 -0.85
N LEU A 181 4.86 -21.01 -1.40
CA LEU A 181 4.61 -20.80 -2.82
C LEU A 181 4.69 -19.31 -3.22
N TYR A 182 4.76 -18.41 -2.25
CA TYR A 182 4.73 -16.97 -2.45
C TYR A 182 6.04 -16.30 -2.08
N SER A 183 6.51 -15.41 -2.95
CA SER A 183 7.60 -14.50 -2.63
C SER A 183 7.19 -13.48 -1.56
N VAL A 184 8.16 -12.93 -0.83
CA VAL A 184 7.91 -11.89 0.18
C VAL A 184 7.26 -10.63 -0.42
N ASP A 185 7.56 -10.33 -1.69
CA ASP A 185 7.04 -9.15 -2.40
C ASP A 185 5.53 -9.25 -2.65
N ASN A 186 4.98 -10.46 -2.76
CA ASN A 186 3.53 -10.69 -2.90
C ASN A 186 2.73 -10.16 -1.71
N PHE A 187 3.38 -10.00 -0.56
CA PHE A 187 2.79 -9.51 0.68
C PHE A 187 3.10 -8.05 0.97
N ALA A 188 3.69 -7.31 0.03
CA ALA A 188 4.05 -5.92 0.22
C ALA A 188 2.82 -5.07 0.56
N TYR A 189 2.90 -4.33 1.67
CA TYR A 189 1.84 -3.43 2.09
C TYR A 189 1.98 -2.06 1.44
N GLY A 190 0.84 -1.53 0.99
CA GLY A 190 0.73 -0.14 0.63
C GLY A 190 -0.71 0.34 0.75
N SER A 191 -0.91 1.66 0.67
CA SER A 191 -2.24 2.26 0.77
C SER A 191 -2.57 3.15 -0.41
N THR A 192 -3.85 3.10 -0.77
CA THR A 192 -4.45 3.98 -1.77
C THR A 192 -5.31 5.02 -1.05
N PRO A 193 -4.93 6.31 -1.14
CA PRO A 193 -5.68 7.42 -0.55
C PRO A 193 -7.15 7.45 -0.98
N PHE A 194 -8.02 7.97 -0.11
CA PHE A 194 -9.44 8.13 -0.41
C PHE A 194 -9.68 8.94 -1.70
N THR A 195 -8.89 10.00 -1.92
CA THR A 195 -8.95 10.83 -3.14
C THR A 195 -8.72 10.03 -4.41
N THR A 196 -7.65 9.22 -4.43
CA THR A 196 -7.31 8.35 -5.56
C THR A 196 -8.38 7.31 -5.80
N TRP A 197 -8.82 6.64 -4.73
CA TRP A 197 -9.90 5.65 -4.81
C TRP A 197 -11.18 6.27 -5.39
N LEU A 198 -11.59 7.45 -4.89
CA LEU A 198 -12.80 8.12 -5.34
C LEU A 198 -12.69 8.47 -6.83
N ASN A 199 -11.57 9.02 -7.28
CA ASN A 199 -11.35 9.34 -8.69
C ASN A 199 -11.42 8.11 -9.60
N VAL A 200 -10.88 6.96 -9.16
CA VAL A 200 -10.98 5.70 -9.92
C VAL A 200 -12.43 5.20 -9.97
N PHE A 201 -13.17 5.29 -8.85
CA PHE A 201 -14.55 4.83 -8.77
C PHE A 201 -15.57 5.78 -9.41
N THR A 202 -15.19 7.02 -9.71
CA THR A 202 -16.01 7.97 -10.47
C THR A 202 -15.71 7.97 -11.97
N GLN A 203 -14.93 7.00 -12.48
CA GLN A 203 -14.79 6.80 -13.92
C GLN A 203 -16.08 6.25 -14.51
N GLN A 204 -16.44 6.70 -15.73
CA GLN A 204 -17.73 6.39 -16.35
C GLN A 204 -18.06 4.89 -16.37
N ALA A 205 -17.11 4.03 -16.73
CA ALA A 205 -17.32 2.58 -16.75
C ALA A 205 -17.76 2.02 -15.39
N VAL A 206 -17.18 2.52 -14.29
CA VAL A 206 -17.56 2.12 -12.94
C VAL A 206 -18.95 2.66 -12.61
N LEU A 207 -19.23 3.92 -12.96
CA LEU A 207 -20.55 4.54 -12.75
C LEU A 207 -21.67 3.80 -13.49
N ASP A 208 -21.43 3.41 -14.74
CA ASP A 208 -22.38 2.63 -15.54
C ASP A 208 -22.66 1.28 -14.86
N LYS A 209 -21.62 0.64 -14.31
CA LYS A 209 -21.78 -0.60 -13.55
C LYS A 209 -22.60 -0.39 -12.28
N LEU A 210 -22.34 0.68 -11.53
CA LEU A 210 -23.11 1.06 -10.34
C LEU A 210 -24.58 1.35 -10.66
N ALA A 211 -24.86 1.94 -11.84
CA ALA A 211 -26.22 2.22 -12.29
C ALA A 211 -26.99 0.97 -12.75
N SER A 212 -26.29 -0.12 -13.12
CA SER A 212 -26.92 -1.34 -13.64
C SER A 212 -27.67 -2.19 -12.60
N GLY A 213 -27.58 -1.84 -11.30
CA GLY A 213 -28.33 -2.50 -10.23
C GLY A 213 -27.47 -2.84 -9.02
N GLN A 214 -27.73 -4.01 -8.42
CA GLN A 214 -27.02 -4.43 -7.22
C GLN A 214 -25.59 -4.86 -7.58
N VAL A 215 -24.61 -4.05 -7.16
CA VAL A 215 -23.18 -4.30 -7.41
C VAL A 215 -22.52 -4.89 -6.16
N ASN A 216 -21.80 -5.99 -6.37
CA ASN A 216 -20.90 -6.56 -5.38
C ASN A 216 -19.44 -6.23 -5.73
N LEU A 217 -18.70 -5.69 -4.77
CA LEU A 217 -17.27 -5.45 -4.89
C LEU A 217 -16.49 -6.55 -4.17
N THR A 218 -15.47 -7.08 -4.83
CA THR A 218 -14.43 -7.89 -4.16
C THR A 218 -13.08 -7.20 -4.31
N VAL A 219 -12.28 -7.20 -3.24
CA VAL A 219 -10.90 -6.69 -3.23
C VAL A 219 -9.95 -7.83 -2.88
N PHE A 220 -9.06 -8.16 -3.81
CA PHE A 220 -7.97 -9.12 -3.59
C PHE A 220 -6.73 -8.39 -3.09
N GLY A 221 -6.17 -8.85 -1.97
CA GLY A 221 -5.14 -8.14 -1.22
C GLY A 221 -5.71 -6.97 -0.43
N ALA A 222 -6.83 -7.21 0.26
CA ALA A 222 -7.60 -6.17 0.94
C ALA A 222 -6.84 -5.44 2.05
N SER A 223 -5.73 -6.01 2.55
CA SER A 223 -4.92 -5.43 3.61
C SER A 223 -5.80 -5.10 4.83
N ILE A 224 -5.66 -3.89 5.40
CA ILE A 224 -6.50 -3.44 6.53
C ILE A 224 -7.89 -2.92 6.10
N GLY A 225 -8.30 -3.19 4.85
CA GLY A 225 -9.69 -3.05 4.39
C GLY A 225 -10.11 -1.68 3.84
N SER A 226 -9.20 -0.73 3.67
CA SER A 226 -9.53 0.65 3.25
C SER A 226 -10.46 0.73 2.03
N LEU A 227 -10.15 0.01 0.95
CA LEU A 227 -10.92 0.03 -0.30
C LEU A 227 -12.31 -0.59 -0.16
N VAL A 228 -12.43 -1.63 0.68
CA VAL A 228 -13.70 -2.28 1.01
C VAL A 228 -14.61 -1.32 1.77
N PHE A 229 -14.04 -0.63 2.77
CA PHE A 229 -14.79 0.34 3.55
C PHE A 229 -15.22 1.55 2.75
N PHE A 230 -14.36 2.09 1.89
CA PHE A 230 -14.71 3.24 1.05
C PHE A 230 -15.91 2.92 0.15
N ALA A 231 -15.89 1.77 -0.53
CA ALA A 231 -17.00 1.34 -1.37
C ALA A 231 -18.30 1.13 -0.59
N GLY A 232 -18.23 0.47 0.55
CA GLY A 232 -19.38 0.28 1.43
C GLY A 232 -19.94 1.64 1.91
N LEU A 233 -19.10 2.52 2.44
CA LEU A 233 -19.56 3.77 3.06
C LEU A 233 -20.02 4.83 2.05
N VAL A 234 -19.39 4.91 0.87
CA VAL A 234 -19.72 5.91 -0.15
C VAL A 234 -20.88 5.47 -1.03
N PHE A 235 -20.83 4.25 -1.56
CA PHE A 235 -21.80 3.76 -2.55
C PHE A 235 -22.80 2.75 -1.98
N GLY A 236 -22.67 2.36 -0.71
CA GLY A 236 -23.55 1.35 -0.11
C GLY A 236 -23.33 -0.07 -0.63
N LEU A 237 -22.19 -0.34 -1.30
CA LEU A 237 -21.95 -1.64 -1.91
C LEU A 237 -21.75 -2.73 -0.87
N ARG A 238 -22.24 -3.94 -1.19
CA ARG A 238 -21.77 -5.15 -0.53
C ARG A 238 -20.34 -5.40 -0.98
N SER A 239 -19.41 -5.31 -0.04
CA SER A 239 -17.98 -5.32 -0.34
C SER A 239 -17.28 -6.43 0.45
N VAL A 240 -16.48 -7.24 -0.25
CA VAL A 240 -15.71 -8.34 0.34
C VAL A 240 -14.22 -8.06 0.17
N GLY A 241 -13.47 -8.06 1.27
CA GLY A 241 -12.01 -8.06 1.26
C GLY A 241 -11.46 -9.46 1.44
N VAL A 242 -10.56 -9.89 0.55
CA VAL A 242 -9.80 -11.14 0.70
C VAL A 242 -8.37 -10.78 1.03
N GLU A 243 -7.88 -11.31 2.15
CA GLU A 243 -6.54 -11.08 2.66
C GLU A 243 -6.00 -12.40 3.23
N ILE A 244 -4.76 -12.75 2.86
CA ILE A 244 -4.15 -14.01 3.29
C ILE A 244 -3.42 -13.85 4.62
N LEU A 245 -2.92 -12.65 4.92
CA LEU A 245 -2.26 -12.36 6.19
C LEU A 245 -3.30 -12.13 7.29
N GLU A 246 -3.47 -13.11 8.18
CA GLU A 246 -4.38 -13.06 9.33
C GLU A 246 -4.22 -11.76 10.14
N PHE A 247 -2.98 -11.31 10.36
CA PHE A 247 -2.70 -10.05 11.04
C PHE A 247 -3.41 -8.83 10.40
N LEU A 248 -3.39 -8.71 9.07
CA LEU A 248 -4.03 -7.59 8.37
C LEU A 248 -5.56 -7.76 8.33
N HIS A 249 -6.02 -8.99 8.13
CA HIS A 249 -7.43 -9.36 8.23
C HIS A 249 -8.03 -8.95 9.58
N ASP A 250 -7.37 -9.29 10.68
CA ASP A 250 -7.86 -9.02 12.03
C ASP A 250 -7.93 -7.51 12.31
N VAL A 251 -6.95 -6.76 11.82
CA VAL A 251 -6.99 -5.29 11.89
C VAL A 251 -8.19 -4.74 11.09
N ALA A 252 -8.49 -5.29 9.91
CA ALA A 252 -9.66 -4.89 9.13
C ALA A 252 -10.98 -5.23 9.86
N GLU A 253 -11.11 -6.44 10.42
CA GLU A 253 -12.29 -6.83 11.21
C GLU A 253 -12.46 -5.96 12.46
N GLN A 254 -11.37 -5.61 13.15
CA GLN A 254 -11.41 -4.65 14.25
C GLN A 254 -11.90 -3.27 13.81
N PHE A 255 -11.46 -2.77 12.64
CA PHE A 255 -11.99 -1.52 12.08
C PHE A 255 -13.49 -1.61 11.83
N ARG A 256 -13.94 -2.71 11.22
CA ARG A 256 -15.36 -2.94 10.92
C ARG A 256 -16.21 -2.92 12.18
N LEU A 257 -15.79 -3.66 13.21
CA LEU A 257 -16.47 -3.73 14.51
C LEU A 257 -16.50 -2.36 15.21
N ASN A 258 -15.36 -1.68 15.27
CA ASN A 258 -15.25 -0.37 15.94
C ASN A 258 -16.08 0.73 15.26
N LEU A 259 -16.27 0.65 13.95
CA LEU A 259 -17.13 1.55 13.17
C LEU A 259 -18.58 1.07 13.09
N GLN A 260 -18.90 -0.07 13.70
CA GLN A 260 -20.24 -0.69 13.70
C GLN A 260 -20.78 -0.90 12.28
N ILE A 261 -19.90 -1.29 11.36
CA ILE A 261 -20.27 -1.60 9.98
C ILE A 261 -20.73 -3.07 9.92
N SER A 262 -21.90 -3.30 9.35
CA SER A 262 -22.49 -4.65 9.27
C SER A 262 -21.66 -5.55 8.34
N LYS A 263 -21.68 -6.87 8.59
CA LYS A 263 -20.95 -7.85 7.77
C LYS A 263 -21.52 -7.94 6.35
N GLU A 264 -22.81 -7.65 6.18
CA GLU A 264 -23.49 -7.63 4.88
C GLU A 264 -22.97 -6.49 4.01
N LYS A 265 -22.58 -5.37 4.63
CA LYS A 265 -22.04 -4.19 3.94
C LYS A 265 -20.54 -4.34 3.66
N CYS A 266 -19.76 -4.70 4.67
CA CYS A 266 -18.32 -4.96 4.52
C CYS A 266 -17.98 -6.28 5.20
N CYS A 267 -17.43 -7.25 4.45
CA CYS A 267 -17.01 -8.54 4.95
C CYS A 267 -15.52 -8.75 4.65
N PHE A 268 -14.77 -9.34 5.58
CA PHE A 268 -13.39 -9.74 5.35
C PHE A 268 -13.26 -11.26 5.44
N LYS A 269 -12.44 -11.83 4.55
CA LYS A 269 -12.12 -13.25 4.49
C LYS A 269 -10.61 -13.41 4.65
N CYS A 270 -10.19 -14.07 5.72
CA CYS A 270 -8.82 -14.56 5.87
C CYS A 270 -8.64 -15.79 4.98
N ALA A 271 -8.23 -15.58 3.73
CA ALA A 271 -8.16 -16.65 2.74
C ALA A 271 -7.17 -16.31 1.63
N ASP A 272 -6.70 -17.35 0.95
CA ASP A 272 -5.95 -17.19 -0.29
C ASP A 272 -6.91 -16.84 -1.44
N MET A 273 -6.67 -15.70 -2.08
CA MET A 273 -7.48 -15.20 -3.19
C MET A 273 -7.56 -16.15 -4.38
N VAL A 274 -6.56 -17.02 -4.60
CA VAL A 274 -6.62 -18.00 -5.69
C VAL A 274 -7.67 -19.09 -5.41
N THR A 275 -8.03 -19.29 -4.15
CA THR A 275 -8.99 -20.32 -3.71
C THR A 275 -10.42 -19.81 -3.55
N VAL A 276 -10.61 -18.49 -3.42
CA VAL A 276 -11.94 -17.89 -3.19
C VAL A 276 -12.72 -17.77 -4.52
N SER A 277 -14.00 -18.16 -4.52
CA SER A 277 -14.87 -17.99 -5.69
C SER A 277 -15.09 -16.52 -6.06
N VAL A 278 -15.13 -16.23 -7.36
CA VAL A 278 -15.41 -14.89 -7.93
C VAL A 278 -16.71 -14.84 -8.76
N HIS A 279 -17.58 -15.84 -8.67
CA HIS A 279 -18.79 -15.93 -9.51
C HIS A 279 -19.79 -14.78 -9.27
N ASP A 280 -19.98 -14.32 -8.03
CA ASP A 280 -20.95 -13.28 -7.68
C ASP A 280 -20.38 -11.85 -7.72
N VAL A 281 -19.22 -11.67 -8.37
CA VAL A 281 -18.48 -10.40 -8.36
C VAL A 281 -18.87 -9.52 -9.55
N SER A 282 -19.29 -8.29 -9.26
CA SER A 282 -19.63 -7.29 -10.29
C SER A 282 -18.45 -6.37 -10.60
N ILE A 283 -17.66 -6.04 -9.57
CA ILE A 283 -16.39 -5.31 -9.68
C ILE A 283 -15.35 -6.06 -8.84
N LEU A 284 -14.22 -6.40 -9.44
CA LEU A 284 -13.06 -6.97 -8.77
C LEU A 284 -11.94 -5.92 -8.75
N LEU A 285 -11.35 -5.64 -7.60
CA LEU A 285 -10.17 -4.80 -7.48
C LEU A 285 -8.97 -5.66 -7.08
N LEU A 286 -7.93 -5.65 -7.92
CA LEU A 286 -6.69 -6.37 -7.68
C LEU A 286 -5.65 -5.39 -7.13
N THR A 287 -5.12 -5.61 -5.93
CA THR A 287 -3.98 -4.81 -5.42
C THR A 287 -2.65 -5.38 -5.90
N SER A 288 -2.52 -5.60 -7.21
CA SER A 288 -1.51 -6.50 -7.78
C SER A 288 -0.10 -5.92 -7.93
N GLN A 289 0.11 -4.67 -7.53
CA GLN A 289 1.28 -3.88 -7.88
C GLN A 289 2.61 -4.60 -7.62
N CYS A 290 2.71 -5.30 -6.48
CA CYS A 290 3.93 -6.01 -6.06
C CYS A 290 3.86 -7.52 -6.25
N TRP A 291 2.77 -8.06 -6.81
CA TRP A 291 2.68 -9.49 -7.07
C TRP A 291 3.70 -9.88 -8.13
N ASP A 292 4.41 -10.97 -7.91
CA ASP A 292 5.29 -11.55 -8.91
C ASP A 292 4.50 -12.14 -10.10
N GLU A 293 5.21 -12.48 -11.16
CA GLU A 293 4.61 -13.01 -12.39
C GLU A 293 3.90 -14.36 -12.15
N ALA A 294 4.40 -15.18 -11.22
CA ALA A 294 3.84 -16.51 -10.96
C ALA A 294 2.48 -16.42 -10.26
N LEU A 295 2.36 -15.57 -9.23
CA LEU A 295 1.09 -15.30 -8.56
C LEU A 295 0.12 -14.61 -9.51
N TYR A 296 0.58 -13.61 -10.27
CA TYR A 296 -0.29 -12.91 -11.21
C TYR A 296 -0.84 -13.84 -12.29
N ALA A 297 -0.03 -14.74 -12.84
CA ALA A 297 -0.47 -15.72 -13.83
C ALA A 297 -1.54 -16.68 -13.28
N GLN A 298 -1.40 -17.12 -12.02
CA GLN A 298 -2.41 -17.94 -11.34
C GLN A 298 -3.73 -17.18 -11.19
N VAL A 299 -3.68 -15.93 -10.73
CA VAL A 299 -4.87 -15.07 -10.61
C VAL A 299 -5.49 -14.86 -11.98
N GLN A 300 -4.72 -14.49 -13.01
CA GLN A 300 -5.24 -14.28 -14.36
C GLN A 300 -5.98 -15.54 -14.86
N THR A 301 -5.36 -16.72 -14.76
CA THR A 301 -5.98 -17.99 -15.18
C THR A 301 -7.31 -18.23 -14.47
N LYS A 302 -7.36 -17.99 -13.15
CA LYS A 302 -8.59 -18.06 -12.36
C LYS A 302 -9.66 -17.09 -12.88
N LEU A 303 -9.30 -15.83 -13.14
CA LEU A 303 -10.27 -14.83 -13.60
C LEU A 303 -10.80 -15.15 -15.00
N GLU A 304 -9.97 -15.71 -15.88
CA GLU A 304 -10.41 -16.14 -17.22
C GLU A 304 -11.47 -17.25 -17.15
N LEU A 305 -11.31 -18.18 -16.21
CA LEU A 305 -12.17 -19.34 -16.00
C LEU A 305 -13.46 -19.04 -15.23
N GLU A 306 -13.38 -18.25 -14.15
CA GLU A 306 -14.48 -18.12 -13.18
C GLU A 306 -15.30 -16.83 -13.31
N LEU A 307 -14.65 -15.75 -13.76
CA LEU A 307 -15.25 -14.42 -13.77
C LEU A 307 -16.30 -14.30 -14.88
N GLN A 308 -17.48 -13.79 -14.53
CA GLN A 308 -18.59 -13.65 -15.47
C GLN A 308 -18.33 -12.52 -16.49
N SER A 309 -18.84 -12.69 -17.71
CA SER A 309 -18.81 -11.65 -18.74
C SER A 309 -19.54 -10.38 -18.25
N GLY A 310 -18.99 -9.22 -18.58
CA GLY A 310 -19.45 -7.91 -18.12
C GLY A 310 -19.00 -7.53 -16.71
N THR A 311 -18.27 -8.38 -15.98
CA THR A 311 -17.63 -7.99 -14.71
C THR A 311 -16.46 -7.04 -14.98
N LEU A 312 -16.35 -5.99 -14.16
CA LEU A 312 -15.22 -5.06 -14.24
C LEU A 312 -14.06 -5.52 -13.35
N VAL A 313 -12.84 -5.37 -13.84
CA VAL A 313 -11.61 -5.61 -13.08
C VAL A 313 -10.79 -4.33 -13.03
N ILE A 314 -10.52 -3.81 -11.84
CA ILE A 314 -9.67 -2.64 -11.59
C ILE A 314 -8.32 -3.14 -11.09
N ASP A 315 -7.25 -2.78 -11.77
CA ASP A 315 -5.90 -3.26 -11.48
C ASP A 315 -4.87 -2.11 -11.49
N TYR A 316 -3.78 -2.26 -10.73
CA TYR A 316 -2.61 -1.38 -10.73
C TYR A 316 -1.67 -1.70 -11.90
N LYS A 317 -1.85 -2.86 -12.54
CA LYS A 317 -1.05 -3.32 -13.69
C LYS A 317 -1.89 -3.42 -14.96
N ASN A 318 -1.22 -3.23 -16.09
CA ASN A 318 -1.83 -3.41 -17.42
C ASN A 318 -1.68 -4.86 -17.96
N ALA A 319 -1.49 -5.85 -17.08
CA ALA A 319 -1.10 -7.18 -17.53
C ALA A 319 -2.27 -7.96 -18.16
N LEU A 320 -3.51 -7.76 -17.68
CA LEU A 320 -4.71 -8.36 -18.29
C LEU A 320 -4.96 -7.96 -19.76
N GLN A 321 -4.38 -6.85 -20.24
CA GLN A 321 -4.53 -6.44 -21.65
C GLN A 321 -4.01 -7.49 -22.64
N LYS A 322 -3.06 -8.34 -22.21
CA LYS A 322 -2.51 -9.42 -23.03
C LYS A 322 -3.48 -10.59 -23.22
N SER A 323 -4.47 -10.72 -22.35
CA SER A 323 -5.45 -11.80 -22.41
C SER A 323 -6.56 -11.49 -23.42
N PRO A 324 -6.98 -12.46 -24.26
CA PRO A 324 -8.11 -12.25 -25.15
C PRO A 324 -9.45 -12.12 -24.40
N HIS A 325 -9.53 -12.57 -23.15
CA HIS A 325 -10.74 -12.59 -22.32
C HIS A 325 -11.11 -11.23 -21.71
N PHE A 326 -10.18 -10.27 -21.72
CA PHE A 326 -10.38 -8.95 -21.14
C PHE A 326 -10.29 -7.86 -22.21
N ARG A 327 -11.06 -6.79 -22.00
CA ARG A 327 -11.03 -5.56 -22.79
C ARG A 327 -10.62 -4.42 -21.86
N LEU A 328 -9.57 -3.69 -22.18
CA LEU A 328 -9.25 -2.44 -21.49
C LEU A 328 -10.34 -1.41 -21.83
N VAL A 329 -11.02 -0.89 -20.80
CA VAL A 329 -12.08 0.11 -20.93
C VAL A 329 -11.55 1.50 -20.63
N ARG A 330 -10.70 1.64 -19.61
CA ARG A 330 -10.17 2.93 -19.18
C ARG A 330 -8.82 2.78 -18.51
N GLU A 331 -7.91 3.72 -18.78
CA GLU A 331 -6.73 3.95 -17.97
C GLU A 331 -6.87 5.28 -17.20
N VAL A 332 -6.48 5.27 -15.94
CA VAL A 332 -6.48 6.45 -15.05
C VAL A 332 -5.04 6.71 -14.62
N HIS A 333 -4.41 7.71 -15.23
CA HIS A 333 -3.00 8.03 -15.00
C HIS A 333 -2.80 8.95 -13.78
N ASN A 334 -1.53 9.08 -13.37
CA ASN A 334 -1.05 10.10 -12.43
C ASN A 334 -1.79 10.09 -11.08
N GLN A 335 -2.19 8.90 -10.65
CA GLN A 335 -2.86 8.70 -9.38
C GLN A 335 -1.83 8.53 -8.27
N ARG A 336 -2.09 9.09 -7.10
CA ARG A 336 -1.16 8.99 -5.98
C ARG A 336 -1.51 7.80 -5.09
N VAL A 337 -0.50 7.02 -4.74
CA VAL A 337 -0.55 5.95 -3.74
C VAL A 337 0.61 6.12 -2.75
N SER A 338 0.68 5.32 -1.69
CA SER A 338 1.69 5.56 -0.63
C SER A 338 3.14 5.39 -1.09
N TRP A 339 3.39 4.58 -2.13
CA TRP A 339 4.72 4.28 -2.68
C TRP A 339 5.03 4.94 -4.04
N ASN A 340 4.03 5.49 -4.73
CA ASN A 340 4.19 6.12 -6.05
C ASN A 340 3.25 7.32 -6.18
N SER A 341 3.77 8.48 -6.57
CA SER A 341 2.96 9.69 -6.79
C SER A 341 2.25 9.73 -8.14
N SER A 342 2.60 8.82 -9.05
CA SER A 342 2.13 8.80 -10.44
C SER A 342 1.82 7.37 -10.90
N GLN A 343 0.96 6.68 -10.14
CA GLN A 343 0.44 5.36 -10.44
C GLN A 343 -0.63 5.43 -11.54
N SER A 344 -0.59 4.49 -12.49
CA SER A 344 -1.72 4.22 -13.38
C SER A 344 -2.63 3.15 -12.76
N PHE A 345 -3.93 3.29 -12.98
CA PHE A 345 -4.93 2.25 -12.76
C PHE A 345 -5.59 1.87 -14.08
N PHE A 346 -5.88 0.59 -14.25
CA PHE A 346 -6.44 0.02 -15.47
C PHE A 346 -7.77 -0.62 -15.13
N ILE A 347 -8.81 -0.23 -15.87
CA ILE A 347 -10.16 -0.75 -15.72
C ILE A 347 -10.43 -1.62 -16.95
N PHE A 348 -10.59 -2.91 -16.71
CA PHE A 348 -10.93 -3.92 -17.70
C PHE A 348 -12.37 -4.36 -17.54
N GLU A 349 -12.94 -4.88 -18.62
CA GLU A 349 -14.18 -5.63 -18.61
C GLU A 349 -13.92 -7.04 -19.14
N ARG A 350 -14.48 -8.04 -18.47
CA ARG A 350 -14.47 -9.43 -18.93
C ARG A 350 -15.42 -9.57 -20.11
N LYS A 351 -14.91 -10.06 -21.25
CA LYS A 351 -15.67 -10.26 -22.49
C LYS A 351 -16.69 -11.39 -22.41
#